data_AF-A0AA40RY39-F1
#
_entry.id   AF-A0AA40RY39-F1
#
_cell.length_a   1.000
_cell.length_b   1.000
_cell.length_c   1.000
_cell.angle_alpha   90.00
_cell.angle_beta   90.00
_cell.angle_gamma   90.00
#
_symmetry.space_group_name_H-M   'P 1'
#
loop_
_entity.id
_entity.type
_entity.pdbx_description
1 polymer ?
#
loop_
_entity_poly.entity_id
_entity_poly.type
_entity_poly.pdbx_seq_one_letter_code
_entity_poly.pdbx_strand_id
1 'polypeptide(L)'
;FKYDDKTIIRQLNLTVVPGQKIALLGRSGSGKTTLLKLITGDILPVSGQVTIGGHDVSALQQQLSQLVAVLDQQAYLFDTSILNNVRMGNLSATDEQIKIAIQQAGLQPLIDRLPSGYNTSMQEAGTRFSGGERQRFALAR
;
A
#
# COMPACT_ATOMS: atom_id res chain seq x y z
N PHE A 1 22.79 2.47 0.94
CA PHE A 1 22.25 1.30 1.66
C PHE A 1 22.89 0.01 1.12
N LYS A 2 23.18 -0.95 1.99
CA LYS A 2 23.73 -2.27 1.66
C LYS A 2 22.97 -3.36 2.42
N TYR A 3 22.79 -4.52 1.79
CA TYR A 3 22.48 -5.77 2.50
C TYR A 3 23.79 -6.51 2.66
N ASP A 4 24.20 -6.83 3.89
CA ASP A 4 25.50 -7.40 4.22
C ASP A 4 26.63 -6.59 3.56
N ASP A 5 27.39 -7.20 2.65
CA ASP A 5 28.47 -6.54 1.89
C ASP A 5 28.05 -6.05 0.50
N LYS A 6 26.80 -6.31 0.09
CA LYS A 6 26.28 -5.91 -1.21
C LYS A 6 25.61 -4.55 -1.15
N THR A 7 26.30 -3.54 -1.67
CA THR A 7 25.74 -2.19 -1.82
C THR A 7 24.65 -2.15 -2.90
N ILE A 8 23.43 -1.81 -2.50
CA ILE A 8 22.25 -1.72 -3.37
C ILE A 8 22.00 -0.29 -3.85
N ILE A 9 22.10 0.69 -2.94
CA ILE A 9 21.87 2.11 -3.25
C ILE A 9 23.11 2.90 -2.87
N ARG A 10 23.65 3.65 -3.83
CA ARG A 10 24.85 4.50 -3.69
C ARG A 10 24.48 5.96 -3.93
N GLN A 11 24.69 6.82 -2.93
CA GLN A 11 24.59 8.29 -3.05
C GLN A 11 23.38 8.80 -3.84
N LEU A 12 22.21 8.21 -3.60
CA LEU A 12 20.97 8.65 -4.25
C LEU A 12 20.46 9.92 -3.56
N ASN A 13 20.29 10.99 -4.34
CA ASN A 13 19.60 12.20 -3.91
C ASN A 13 18.32 12.33 -4.73
N LEU A 14 17.18 12.32 -4.06
CA LEU A 14 15.86 12.42 -4.67
C LEU A 14 14.97 13.29 -3.79
N THR A 15 14.33 14.29 -4.40
CA THR A 15 13.29 15.10 -3.76
C THR A 15 12.01 14.94 -4.56
N VAL A 16 10.94 14.51 -3.90
CA VAL A 16 9.59 14.44 -4.47
C VAL A 16 8.75 15.52 -3.79
N VAL A 17 8.27 16.48 -4.57
CA VAL A 17 7.47 17.59 -4.04
C VAL A 17 6.00 17.21 -3.90
N PRO A 18 5.22 17.86 -3.01
CA PRO A 18 3.79 17.57 -2.86
C PRO A 18 3.03 17.61 -4.20
N GLY A 19 2.19 16.60 -4.44
CA GLY A 19 1.41 16.47 -5.68
C GLY A 19 2.19 15.92 -6.88
N GLN A 20 3.51 15.78 -6.78
CA GLN A 20 4.33 15.21 -7.84
C GLN A 20 4.08 13.70 -7.97
N LYS A 21 3.91 13.24 -9.21
CA LYS A 21 3.83 11.82 -9.55
C LYS A 21 5.13 11.44 -10.24
N ILE A 22 5.81 10.43 -9.72
CA ILE A 22 7.05 9.91 -10.30
C ILE A 22 6.90 8.41 -10.61
N ALA A 23 7.64 7.94 -11.61
CA ALA A 23 7.76 6.52 -11.92
C ALA A 23 9.22 6.09 -11.74
N LEU A 24 9.44 5.02 -10.97
CA LEU A 24 10.77 4.44 -10.77
C LEU A 24 10.93 3.20 -11.65
N LEU A 25 11.75 3.31 -12.69
CA LEU A 25 11.97 2.26 -13.69
C LEU A 25 13.37 1.64 -13.53
N GLY A 26 13.50 0.36 -13.90
CA GLY A 26 14.79 -0.33 -13.88
C GLY A 26 14.64 -1.85 -13.91
N ARG A 27 15.73 -2.56 -14.24
CA ARG A 27 15.76 -4.03 -14.29
C ARG A 27 15.44 -4.67 -12.93
N SER A 28 15.02 -5.93 -12.92
CA SER A 28 14.89 -6.67 -11.64
C SER A 28 16.23 -6.65 -10.89
N GLY A 29 16.18 -6.52 -9.56
CA GLY A 29 17.36 -6.41 -8.71
C GLY A 29 18.04 -5.04 -8.68
N SER A 30 17.55 -4.03 -9.40
CA SER A 30 18.12 -2.67 -9.40
C SER A 30 17.91 -1.87 -8.10
N GLY A 31 17.31 -2.46 -7.06
CA GLY A 31 17.09 -1.80 -5.77
C GLY A 31 15.79 -1.01 -5.63
N LYS A 32 14.84 -1.11 -6.57
CA LYS A 32 13.55 -0.39 -6.51
C LYS A 32 12.75 -0.68 -5.24
N THR A 33 12.55 -1.96 -4.94
CA THR A 33 11.86 -2.39 -3.72
C THR A 33 12.63 -1.95 -2.47
N THR A 34 13.96 -1.98 -2.50
CA THR A 34 14.80 -1.47 -1.40
C THR A 34 14.59 0.04 -1.20
N LEU A 35 14.47 0.82 -2.27
CA LEU A 35 14.18 2.25 -2.16
C LEU A 35 12.80 2.50 -1.56
N LEU A 36 11.77 1.76 -1.98
CA LEU A 36 10.45 1.85 -1.38
C LEU A 36 10.50 1.53 0.12
N LYS A 37 11.18 0.45 0.52
CA LYS A 37 11.36 0.08 1.93
C LYS A 37 12.10 1.12 2.76
N LEU A 38 13.01 1.89 2.16
CA LEU A 38 13.67 3.01 2.84
C LEU A 38 12.72 4.21 3.01
N ILE A 39 11.87 4.49 2.00
CA ILE A 39 10.86 5.55 2.05
C ILE A 39 9.77 5.21 3.08
N THR A 40 9.34 3.95 3.13
CA THR A 40 8.38 3.42 4.10
C THR A 40 9.03 3.04 5.43
N GLY A 41 10.29 3.40 5.67
CA GLY A 41 10.94 3.18 6.96
C GLY A 41 11.05 1.72 7.42
N ASP A 42 10.72 0.73 6.59
CA ASP A 42 10.84 -0.71 6.88
C ASP A 42 12.31 -1.11 7.11
N ILE A 43 13.23 -0.37 6.49
CA ILE A 43 14.68 -0.45 6.70
C ILE A 43 15.24 0.96 6.78
N LEU A 44 16.36 1.12 7.49
CA LEU A 44 17.04 2.40 7.65
C LEU A 44 18.30 2.50 6.79
N PRO A 45 18.64 3.69 6.27
CA PRO A 45 19.89 3.89 5.54
C PRO A 45 21.11 3.68 6.47
N VAL A 46 22.16 3.06 5.93
CA VAL A 46 23.47 2.98 6.62
C VAL A 46 24.16 4.35 6.71
N SER A 47 23.87 5.24 5.75
CA SER A 47 24.39 6.60 5.67
C SER A 47 23.43 7.45 4.85
N GLY A 48 23.33 8.73 5.20
CA GLY A 48 22.31 9.64 4.72
C GLY A 48 21.03 9.55 5.55
N GLN A 49 19.98 10.20 5.07
CA GLN A 49 18.68 10.25 5.73
C GLN A 49 17.56 10.16 4.70
N VAL A 50 16.39 9.71 5.15
CA VAL A 50 15.15 9.73 4.37
C VAL A 50 14.13 10.51 5.18
N THR A 51 13.48 11.49 4.55
CA THR A 51 12.54 12.38 5.23
C THR A 51 11.19 12.44 4.51
N ILE A 52 10.12 12.58 5.31
CA ILE A 52 8.76 12.86 4.84
C ILE A 52 8.31 14.14 5.53
N GLY A 53 7.92 15.16 4.74
CA GLY A 53 7.56 16.47 5.29
C GLY A 53 8.70 17.16 6.05
N GLY A 54 9.96 16.80 5.78
CA GLY A 54 11.14 17.31 6.49
C GLY A 54 11.50 16.55 7.77
N HIS A 55 10.69 15.59 8.22
CA HIS A 55 10.96 14.76 9.38
C HIS A 55 11.60 13.42 8.97
N ASP A 56 12.58 12.94 9.72
CA ASP A 56 13.21 11.64 9.48
C ASP A 56 12.20 10.49 9.64
N VAL A 57 12.18 9.55 8.70
CA VAL A 57 11.25 8.41 8.71
C VAL A 57 11.41 7.51 9.93
N SER A 58 12.60 7.45 10.53
CA SER A 58 12.84 6.71 11.78
C SER A 58 12.07 7.30 12.97
N ALA A 59 11.83 8.62 12.97
CA ALA A 59 11.05 9.30 13.99
C ALA A 59 9.53 9.18 13.76
N LEU A 60 9.11 8.81 12.54
CA LEU A 60 7.71 8.73 12.13
C LEU A 60 7.10 7.33 12.22
N GLN A 61 7.85 6.32 12.70
CA GLN A 61 7.44 4.91 12.66
C GLN A 61 6.03 4.63 13.17
N GLN A 62 5.61 5.26 14.27
CA GLN A 62 4.27 5.09 14.86
C GLN A 62 3.14 5.75 14.05
N GLN A 63 3.48 6.73 13.20
CA GLN A 63 2.54 7.51 12.40
C GLN A 63 2.59 7.12 10.92
N LEU A 64 3.54 6.27 10.53
CA LEU A 64 3.87 6.07 9.13
C LEU A 64 2.73 5.46 8.33
N SER A 65 1.97 4.56 8.94
CA SER A 65 0.75 3.97 8.35
C SER A 65 -0.36 5.00 8.10
N GLN A 66 -0.32 6.17 8.75
CA GLN A 66 -1.24 7.27 8.49
C GLN A 66 -0.73 8.22 7.39
N LEU A 67 0.58 8.20 7.12
CA LEU A 67 1.24 9.09 6.16
C LEU A 67 1.48 8.42 4.80
N VAL A 68 1.65 7.10 4.78
CA VAL A 68 2.05 6.34 3.60
C VAL A 68 1.12 5.14 3.42
N ALA A 69 0.52 5.06 2.24
CA ALA A 69 -0.18 3.87 1.77
C ALA A 69 0.72 3.10 0.78
N VAL A 70 0.73 1.78 0.90
CA VAL A 70 1.51 0.89 0.02
C VAL A 70 0.57 -0.10 -0.64
N LEU A 71 0.59 -0.14 -1.97
CA LEU A 71 -0.13 -1.14 -2.75
C LEU A 71 0.86 -2.23 -3.18
N ASP A 72 0.81 -3.37 -2.51
CA ASP A 72 1.67 -4.52 -2.83
C ASP A 72 1.30 -5.19 -4.16
N GLN A 73 2.30 -5.85 -4.78
CA GLN A 73 2.11 -6.60 -6.02
C GLN A 73 1.06 -7.72 -5.87
N GLN A 74 0.98 -8.32 -4.68
CA GLN A 74 -0.02 -9.33 -4.33
C GLN A 74 -0.86 -8.82 -3.17
N ALA A 75 -2.11 -8.47 -3.45
CA ALA A 75 -3.07 -8.05 -2.45
C ALA A 75 -3.48 -9.24 -1.57
N TYR A 76 -3.21 -9.15 -0.27
CA TYR A 76 -3.75 -10.07 0.72
C TYR A 76 -5.16 -9.64 1.16
N LEU A 77 -6.11 -10.57 1.06
CA LEU A 77 -7.47 -10.40 1.57
C LEU A 77 -7.64 -11.28 2.80
N PHE A 78 -8.14 -10.69 3.88
CA PHE A 78 -8.38 -11.37 5.13
C PHE A 78 -9.70 -12.13 5.08
N ASP A 79 -9.79 -13.20 5.85
CA ASP A 79 -11.02 -13.91 6.14
C ASP A 79 -11.95 -13.01 7.00
N THR A 80 -12.65 -12.11 6.34
CA THR A 80 -13.71 -11.26 6.90
C THR A 80 -14.55 -10.67 5.76
N SER A 81 -15.52 -9.80 6.07
CA SER A 81 -16.35 -9.16 5.05
C SER A 81 -15.54 -8.23 4.14
N ILE A 82 -16.08 -7.91 2.96
CA ILE A 82 -15.51 -6.89 2.07
C ILE A 82 -15.34 -5.56 2.82
N LEU A 83 -16.39 -5.14 3.53
CA LEU A 83 -16.39 -3.91 4.32
C LEU A 83 -15.24 -3.88 5.33
N ASN A 84 -15.05 -4.97 6.07
CA ASN A 84 -13.98 -5.06 7.07
C ASN A 84 -12.60 -5.09 6.43
N ASN A 85 -12.43 -5.79 5.30
CA ASN A 85 -11.16 -5.84 4.58
C ASN A 85 -10.67 -4.46 4.14
N VAL A 86 -11.58 -3.60 3.69
CA VAL A 86 -11.23 -2.23 3.27
C VAL A 86 -11.02 -1.33 4.50
N ARG A 87 -11.83 -1.50 5.56
CA ARG A 87 -11.66 -0.78 6.84
C ARG A 87 -10.31 -1.00 7.51
N MET A 88 -9.59 -2.07 7.18
CA MET A 88 -8.23 -2.28 7.72
C MET A 88 -7.25 -1.16 7.36
N GLY A 89 -7.49 -0.39 6.29
CA GLY A 89 -6.69 0.80 5.97
C GLY A 89 -6.94 1.99 6.89
N ASN A 90 -8.15 2.08 7.46
CA ASN A 90 -8.51 3.08 8.46
C ASN A 90 -9.63 2.55 9.37
N LEU A 91 -9.26 2.06 10.55
CA LEU A 91 -10.19 1.46 11.52
C LEU A 91 -11.27 2.43 12.01
N SER A 92 -11.02 3.74 11.90
CA SER A 92 -11.95 4.79 12.30
C SER A 92 -12.90 5.21 11.17
N ALA A 93 -12.77 4.65 9.96
CA ALA A 93 -13.61 5.02 8.83
C ALA A 93 -15.04 4.48 8.94
N THR A 94 -16.02 5.35 8.67
CA THR A 94 -17.44 4.97 8.66
C THR A 94 -17.76 4.06 7.48
N ASP A 95 -18.87 3.32 7.58
CA ASP A 95 -19.37 2.50 6.47
C ASP A 95 -19.51 3.29 5.17
N GLU A 96 -19.97 4.54 5.23
CA GLU A 96 -20.12 5.42 4.06
C GLU A 96 -18.77 5.72 3.41
N GLN A 97 -17.74 6.04 4.21
CA GLN A 97 -16.40 6.30 3.71
C GLN A 97 -15.80 5.05 3.04
N ILE A 98 -16.02 3.88 3.63
CA ILE A 98 -15.59 2.61 3.04
C ILE A 98 -16.29 2.33 1.72
N LYS A 99 -17.61 2.56 1.63
CA LYS A 99 -18.39 2.39 0.39
C LYS A 99 -17.89 3.34 -0.71
N ILE A 100 -17.59 4.59 -0.37
CA ILE A 100 -17.01 5.56 -1.30
C ILE A 100 -15.65 5.08 -1.82
N ALA A 101 -14.77 4.57 -0.95
CA ALA A 101 -13.47 4.04 -1.36
C ALA A 101 -13.61 2.85 -2.32
N ILE A 102 -14.52 1.92 -2.02
CA ILE A 102 -14.86 0.77 -2.90
C ILE A 102 -15.38 1.25 -4.26
N GLN A 103 -16.25 2.27 -4.27
CA GLN A 103 -16.77 2.85 -5.50
C GLN A 103 -15.67 3.51 -6.33
N GLN A 104 -14.79 4.30 -5.70
CA GLN A 104 -13.66 4.97 -6.36
C GLN A 104 -12.64 3.97 -6.91
N ALA A 105 -12.47 2.82 -6.25
CA ALA A 105 -11.69 1.71 -6.76
C ALA A 105 -12.39 0.93 -7.89
N GLY A 106 -13.60 1.32 -8.32
CA GLY A 106 -14.31 0.71 -9.45
C GLY A 106 -14.93 -0.66 -9.13
N LEU A 107 -15.19 -0.95 -7.85
CA LEU A 107 -15.72 -2.24 -7.41
C LEU A 107 -17.25 -2.26 -7.25
N GLN A 108 -17.94 -1.12 -7.37
CA GLN A 108 -19.40 -1.06 -7.20
C GLN A 108 -20.16 -2.09 -8.05
N PRO A 109 -19.86 -2.28 -9.36
CA PRO A 109 -20.57 -3.27 -10.17
C PRO A 109 -20.37 -4.72 -9.71
N LEU A 110 -19.26 -5.01 -9.04
CA LEU A 110 -19.05 -6.31 -8.40
C LEU A 110 -19.92 -6.43 -7.16
N ILE A 111 -19.92 -5.40 -6.29
CA ILE A 111 -20.74 -5.39 -5.06
C ILE A 111 -22.22 -5.60 -5.38
N ASP A 112 -22.75 -4.93 -6.40
CA ASP A 112 -24.17 -5.00 -6.77
C ASP A 112 -24.61 -6.41 -7.23
N ARG A 113 -23.66 -7.24 -7.68
CA ARG A 113 -23.92 -8.63 -8.12
C ARG A 113 -23.79 -9.65 -7.01
N LEU A 114 -23.20 -9.28 -5.87
CA LEU A 114 -22.99 -10.19 -4.75
C LEU A 114 -24.27 -10.26 -3.90
N PRO A 115 -24.78 -11.47 -3.57
CA PRO A 115 -26.00 -11.61 -2.77
C PRO A 115 -25.96 -10.90 -1.41
N SER A 116 -24.76 -10.80 -0.80
CA SER A 116 -24.54 -10.14 0.48
C SER A 116 -23.89 -8.76 0.36
N GLY A 117 -23.71 -8.23 -0.87
CA GLY A 117 -23.09 -6.95 -1.14
C GLY A 117 -21.77 -6.75 -0.36
N TYR A 118 -21.66 -5.63 0.35
CA TYR A 118 -20.49 -5.28 1.19
C TYR A 118 -20.21 -6.26 2.34
N ASN A 119 -21.21 -7.03 2.77
CA ASN A 119 -21.07 -8.01 3.84
C ASN A 119 -20.60 -9.39 3.34
N THR A 120 -20.36 -9.53 2.04
CA THR A 120 -19.83 -10.77 1.46
C THR A 120 -18.52 -11.15 2.13
N SER A 121 -18.44 -12.40 2.61
CA SER A 121 -17.21 -12.97 3.17
C SER A 121 -16.13 -13.13 2.10
N MET A 122 -14.89 -12.77 2.44
CA MET A 122 -13.69 -12.96 1.62
C MET A 122 -12.91 -14.25 1.94
N GLN A 123 -13.48 -15.18 2.73
CA GLN A 123 -12.90 -16.50 3.10
C GLN A 123 -12.20 -17.23 1.97
N GLU A 124 -12.76 -17.15 0.77
CA GLU A 124 -12.21 -17.75 -0.43
C GLU A 124 -11.27 -16.78 -1.15
N ALA A 125 -10.13 -16.45 -0.56
CA ALA A 125 -9.13 -15.55 -1.13
C ALA A 125 -8.57 -15.98 -2.52
N GLY A 126 -9.02 -17.09 -3.12
CA GLY A 126 -8.50 -17.63 -4.38
C GLY A 126 -9.49 -17.81 -5.53
N THR A 127 -10.75 -18.17 -5.27
CA THR A 127 -11.65 -18.70 -6.32
C THR A 127 -12.72 -17.71 -6.80
N ARG A 128 -13.21 -16.82 -5.92
CA ARG A 128 -14.36 -15.97 -6.26
C ARG A 128 -14.00 -14.61 -6.86
N PHE A 129 -12.83 -14.05 -6.50
CA PHE A 129 -12.36 -12.76 -7.02
C PHE A 129 -11.18 -12.96 -7.98
N SER A 130 -11.24 -12.32 -9.13
CA SER A 130 -10.13 -12.21 -10.07
C SER A 130 -8.94 -11.48 -9.45
N GLY A 131 -7.74 -11.67 -10.02
CA GLY A 131 -6.54 -10.94 -9.57
C GLY A 131 -6.70 -9.42 -9.62
N GLY A 132 -7.39 -8.90 -10.64
CA GLY A 132 -7.68 -7.46 -10.75
C GLY A 132 -8.65 -6.95 -9.68
N GLU A 133 -9.64 -7.75 -9.27
CA GLU A 133 -10.53 -7.39 -8.17
C GLU A 133 -9.79 -7.35 -6.84
N ARG A 134 -8.91 -8.33 -6.57
CA ARG A 134 -8.07 -8.32 -5.37
C ARG A 134 -7.18 -7.08 -5.29
N GLN A 135 -6.56 -6.68 -6.41
CA GLN A 135 -5.77 -5.44 -6.48
C GLN A 135 -6.62 -4.19 -6.24
N ARG A 136 -7.85 -4.13 -6.79
CA ARG A 136 -8.76 -3.01 -6.54
C ARG A 136 -9.24 -2.96 -5.09
N PHE A 137 -9.44 -4.10 -4.43
CA PHE A 137 -9.76 -4.13 -3.00
C PHE A 137 -8.60 -3.61 -2.15
N ALA A 138 -7.36 -3.95 -2.51
CA ALA A 138 -6.18 -3.39 -1.85
C ALA A 138 -5.95 -1.90 -2.17
N LEU A 139 -6.43 -1.41 -3.31
CA LEU A 139 -6.41 0.02 -3.64
C LEU A 139 -7.49 0.81 -2.88
N ALA A 140 -8.65 0.19 -2.64
CA ALA A 140 -9.72 0.79 -1.83
C ALA A 140 -9.34 0.88 -0.34
N ARG A 141 -8.57 -0.10 0.13
CA ARG A 141 -8.01 -0.16 1.48
C ARG A 141 -6.95 0.92 1.66
#